data_AF-F7YAP2-F1
#
_entry.id   AF-F7YAP2-F1
#
_cell.length_a   1.000
_cell.length_b   1.000
_cell.length_c   1.000
_cell.angle_alpha   90.00
_cell.angle_beta   90.00
_cell.angle_gamma   90.00
#
_symmetry.space_group_name_H-M   'P 1'
#
loop_
_entity.id
_entity.type
_entity.pdbx_description
1 polymer ?
#
loop_
_entity_poly.entity_id
_entity_poly.type
_entity_poly.pdbx_seq_one_letter_code
_entity_poly.pdbx_strand_id
1 'polypeptide(L)'
;MAFDREDAKLAAGLLVAALAALAGYNAVRARRAIAARAYGRVMEIGGLRLHFIEAGSGMPLLLLHGNGSMAEDFKWSGIFDEAAKTYRVLAFDRPGFGRSSRSRRRWSAGDQADLIHAAVNRLGIEKYLVLGHSWGAWIALELARRHSPSVAGIVLVSGYYYPPPRLDLALAALPALPVIGTVFRHTLLPLLVRHAWPWAMGKIFQPAAIAGDFAALAKDVASRPSQLRAVCFESASMLGAALSRKASYRDIAVPTGILAGAGDRLFDAERDARRLHAEICGSLLEVIPDTGHMVHQSAPQAVVGMLHAIAGRHAMSERPRRRRLEPCAEEFEAGPASQRFQAGDK
;
A
#
# COMPACT_ATOMS: atom_id res chain seq x y z
N MET A 1 -7.73 56.21 -8.92
CA MET A 1 -7.27 55.87 -7.56
C MET A 1 -5.87 55.28 -7.67
N ALA A 2 -4.83 56.09 -7.44
CA ALA A 2 -3.48 55.57 -7.31
C ALA A 2 -3.37 54.94 -5.92
N PHE A 3 -3.08 53.65 -5.83
CA PHE A 3 -2.76 53.01 -4.56
C PHE A 3 -1.48 53.67 -4.01
N ASP A 4 -1.54 54.28 -2.83
CA ASP A 4 -0.38 54.89 -2.19
C ASP A 4 0.64 53.80 -1.83
N ARG A 5 1.93 54.12 -1.96
CA ARG A 5 3.04 53.20 -1.74
C ARG A 5 3.13 52.77 -0.26
N GLU A 6 2.64 53.61 0.65
CA GLU A 6 2.49 53.29 2.07
C GLU A 6 1.36 52.28 2.31
N ASP A 7 0.19 52.48 1.69
CA ASP A 7 -0.94 51.53 1.74
C ASP A 7 -0.55 50.15 1.22
N ALA A 8 0.23 50.09 0.13
CA ALA A 8 0.73 48.85 -0.44
C ALA A 8 1.67 48.08 0.52
N LYS A 9 2.56 48.79 1.24
CA LYS A 9 3.44 48.18 2.25
C LYS A 9 2.65 47.67 3.45
N LEU A 10 1.69 48.45 3.93
CA LEU A 10 0.80 48.07 5.04
C LEU A 10 0.00 46.81 4.69
N ALA A 11 -0.60 46.78 3.50
CA ALA A 11 -1.34 45.62 3.01
C ALA A 11 -0.44 44.37 2.89
N ALA A 12 0.78 44.51 2.36
CA ALA A 12 1.74 43.40 2.29
C ALA A 12 2.15 42.90 3.69
N GLY A 13 2.38 43.80 4.64
CA GLY A 13 2.70 43.45 6.03
C GLY A 13 1.57 42.68 6.71
N LEU A 14 0.32 43.13 6.56
CA LEU A 14 -0.86 42.46 7.09
C LEU A 14 -1.05 41.06 6.49
N LEU A 15 -0.83 40.91 5.18
CA LEU A 15 -0.91 39.60 4.52
C LEU A 15 0.15 38.62 5.06
N VAL A 16 1.39 39.08 5.24
CA VAL A 16 2.47 38.25 5.81
C VAL A 16 2.13 37.84 7.25
N ALA A 17 1.65 38.76 8.07
CA ALA A 17 1.23 38.47 9.45
C ALA A 17 0.08 37.45 9.50
N ALA A 18 -0.93 37.60 8.63
CA ALA A 18 -2.04 36.66 8.53
C ALA A 18 -1.60 35.25 8.10
N LEU A 19 -0.71 35.15 7.11
CA LEU A 19 -0.13 33.88 6.67
C LEU A 19 0.72 33.23 7.77
N ALA A 20 1.50 34.01 8.52
CA ALA A 20 2.31 33.52 9.64
C ALA A 20 1.42 32.99 10.79
N ALA A 21 0.37 33.73 11.16
CA ALA A 21 -0.60 33.30 12.16
C ALA A 21 -1.29 32.00 11.76
N LEU A 22 -1.72 31.88 10.50
CA LEU A 22 -2.34 30.67 9.96
C LEU A 22 -1.37 29.48 9.94
N ALA A 23 -0.11 29.72 9.57
CA ALA A 23 0.94 28.70 9.63
C ALA A 23 1.18 28.22 11.08
N GLY A 24 1.19 29.14 12.05
CA GLY A 24 1.27 28.83 13.47
C GLY A 24 0.09 27.99 13.96
N TYR A 25 -1.13 28.37 13.62
CA TYR A 25 -2.35 27.62 13.92
C TYR A 25 -2.29 26.18 13.39
N ASN A 26 -1.93 26.02 12.12
CA ASN A 26 -1.80 24.71 11.50
C ASN A 26 -0.68 23.87 12.14
N ALA A 27 0.44 24.49 12.52
CA ALA A 27 1.53 23.80 13.21
C ALA A 27 1.11 23.30 14.59
N VAL A 28 0.36 24.09 15.37
CA VAL A 28 -0.17 23.67 16.67
C VAL A 28 -1.15 22.50 16.52
N ARG A 29 -2.10 22.58 15.58
CA ARG A 29 -3.02 21.46 15.29
C ARG A 29 -2.26 20.20 14.88
N ALA A 30 -1.28 20.33 13.99
CA ALA A 30 -0.47 19.22 13.53
C ALA A 30 0.29 18.52 14.67
N ARG A 31 0.85 19.30 15.61
CA ARG A 31 1.52 18.77 16.81
C ARG A 31 0.54 18.03 17.71
N ARG A 32 -0.63 18.61 17.99
CA ARG A 32 -1.67 17.97 18.82
C ARG A 32 -2.17 16.65 18.21
N ALA A 33 -2.41 16.63 16.90
CA ALA A 33 -2.90 15.45 16.19
C ALA A 33 -1.98 14.23 16.29
N ILE A 34 -0.67 14.46 16.39
CA ILE A 34 0.35 13.41 16.51
C ILE A 34 0.69 13.09 17.96
N ALA A 35 0.68 14.08 18.85
CA ALA A 35 0.88 13.85 20.28
C ALA A 35 -0.18 12.90 20.84
N ALA A 36 -1.43 13.02 20.37
CA ALA A 36 -2.53 12.13 20.71
C ALA A 36 -2.33 10.66 20.24
N ARG A 37 -1.25 10.38 19.50
CA ARG A 37 -0.94 9.07 18.90
C ARG A 37 0.46 8.59 19.30
N ALA A 38 0.87 8.83 20.54
CA ALA A 38 2.21 8.51 21.05
C ALA A 38 2.41 7.02 21.39
N TYR A 39 2.15 6.13 20.43
CA TYR A 39 2.38 4.69 20.58
C TYR A 39 3.08 4.10 19.35
N GLY A 40 3.47 2.83 19.45
CA GLY A 40 4.31 2.16 18.45
C GLY A 40 5.79 2.43 18.65
N ARG A 41 6.59 1.93 17.70
CA ARG A 41 8.05 1.97 17.74
C ARG A 41 8.56 2.88 16.63
N VAL A 42 9.71 3.50 16.87
CA VAL A 42 10.42 4.30 15.87
C VAL A 42 11.82 3.71 15.73
N MET A 43 12.27 3.54 14.49
CA MET A 43 13.62 3.12 14.16
C MET A 43 14.27 4.08 13.18
N GLU A 44 15.59 4.13 13.15
CA GLU A 44 16.33 4.89 12.15
C GLU A 44 16.84 3.99 11.04
N ILE A 45 16.50 4.32 9.80
CA ILE A 45 16.98 3.64 8.59
C ILE A 45 17.42 4.71 7.60
N GLY A 46 18.71 4.72 7.23
CA GLY A 46 19.25 5.68 6.27
C GLY A 46 19.05 7.14 6.67
N GLY A 47 19.20 7.47 7.97
CA GLY A 47 18.99 8.83 8.51
C GLY A 47 17.53 9.27 8.55
N LEU A 48 16.59 8.33 8.40
CA LEU A 48 15.15 8.57 8.38
C LEU A 48 14.51 7.84 9.56
N ARG A 49 13.65 8.53 10.30
CA ARG A 49 12.89 7.93 11.39
C ARG A 49 11.65 7.28 10.81
N LEU A 50 11.60 5.97 10.88
CA LEU A 50 10.48 5.17 10.42
C LEU A 50 9.69 4.66 11.63
N HIS A 51 8.42 5.01 11.70
CA HIS A 51 7.49 4.53 12.71
C HIS A 51 6.72 3.31 12.22
N PHE A 52 6.41 2.41 13.14
CA PHE A 52 5.52 1.29 12.92
C PHE A 52 4.83 0.87 14.22
N ILE A 53 3.67 0.24 14.09
CA ILE A 53 2.98 -0.45 15.18
C ILE A 53 3.11 -1.96 14.96
N GLU A 54 3.20 -2.71 16.05
CA GLU A 54 3.52 -4.14 16.03
C GLU A 54 2.64 -4.89 17.03
N ALA A 55 2.12 -6.05 16.63
CA ALA A 55 1.36 -6.96 17.48
C ALA A 55 1.41 -8.41 16.95
N GLY A 56 1.05 -9.37 17.82
CA GLY A 56 0.95 -10.78 17.45
C GLY A 56 2.31 -11.48 17.36
N SER A 57 2.26 -12.72 16.87
CA SER A 57 3.40 -13.61 16.70
C SER A 57 3.19 -14.51 15.48
N GLY A 58 4.23 -15.22 15.04
CA GLY A 58 4.18 -16.07 13.84
C GLY A 58 4.80 -15.42 12.61
N MET A 59 4.32 -15.78 11.42
CA MET A 59 4.86 -15.30 10.15
C MET A 59 4.76 -13.77 10.07
N PRO A 60 5.85 -13.03 9.77
CA PRO A 60 5.79 -11.58 9.67
C PRO A 60 4.86 -11.11 8.54
N LEU A 61 3.99 -10.16 8.86
CA LEU A 61 3.05 -9.53 7.93
C LEU A 61 3.23 -8.01 7.95
N LEU A 62 3.65 -7.44 6.83
CA LEU A 62 3.83 -6.00 6.68
C LEU A 62 2.54 -5.38 6.15
N LEU A 63 2.03 -4.34 6.81
CA LEU A 63 0.86 -3.57 6.34
C LEU A 63 1.31 -2.18 5.85
N LEU A 64 0.98 -1.86 4.60
CA LEU A 64 1.39 -0.64 3.92
C LEU A 64 0.17 0.17 3.47
N HIS A 65 -0.02 1.35 4.08
CA HIS A 65 -1.21 2.18 3.87
C HIS A 65 -1.17 2.95 2.53
N GLY A 66 -2.33 3.42 2.07
CA GLY A 66 -2.46 4.24 0.86
C GLY A 66 -1.93 5.68 0.98
N ASN A 67 -2.03 6.45 -0.11
CA ASN A 67 -1.66 7.87 -0.10
C ASN A 67 -2.62 8.68 0.79
N GLY A 68 -2.08 9.60 1.59
CA GLY A 68 -2.86 10.41 2.53
C GLY A 68 -3.24 9.73 3.84
N SER A 69 -2.94 8.44 4.01
CA SER A 69 -3.27 7.64 5.20
C SER A 69 -2.07 7.50 6.18
N MET A 70 -2.16 6.58 7.14
CA MET A 70 -1.13 6.22 8.12
C MET A 70 -1.34 4.78 8.62
N ALA A 71 -0.42 4.24 9.43
CA ALA A 71 -0.47 2.87 9.94
C ALA A 71 -1.78 2.52 10.66
N GLU A 72 -2.35 3.47 11.42
CA GLU A 72 -3.60 3.29 12.17
C GLU A 72 -4.83 2.99 11.32
N ASP A 73 -4.77 3.26 10.01
CA ASP A 73 -5.82 2.90 9.06
C ASP A 73 -6.18 1.40 9.17
N PHE A 74 -5.17 0.55 9.34
CA PHE A 74 -5.39 -0.89 9.51
C PHE A 74 -5.97 -1.26 10.89
N LYS A 75 -5.75 -0.45 11.93
CA LYS A 75 -6.40 -0.65 13.23
C LYS A 75 -7.89 -0.34 13.14
N TRP A 76 -8.25 0.78 12.52
CA TRP A 76 -9.66 1.17 12.37
C TRP A 76 -10.45 0.21 11.49
N SER A 77 -9.79 -0.44 10.53
CA SER A 77 -10.42 -1.50 9.76
C SER A 77 -10.64 -2.81 10.53
N GLY A 78 -10.04 -2.97 11.71
CA GLY A 78 -10.00 -4.24 12.45
C GLY A 78 -9.01 -5.28 11.90
N ILE A 79 -8.47 -5.11 10.70
CA ILE A 79 -7.51 -6.03 10.08
C ILE A 79 -6.26 -6.21 10.94
N PHE A 80 -5.73 -5.13 11.52
CA PHE A 80 -4.52 -5.21 12.34
C PHE A 80 -4.69 -6.17 13.53
N ASP A 81 -5.78 -6.01 14.28
CA ASP A 81 -6.03 -6.80 15.48
C ASP A 81 -6.47 -8.23 15.13
N GLU A 82 -7.23 -8.43 14.05
CA GLU A 82 -7.62 -9.76 13.57
C GLU A 82 -6.40 -10.57 13.08
N ALA A 83 -5.57 -9.97 12.21
CA ALA A 83 -4.38 -10.63 11.68
C ALA A 83 -3.35 -10.94 12.77
N ALA A 84 -3.26 -10.12 13.82
CA ALA A 84 -2.34 -10.32 14.94
C ALA A 84 -2.63 -11.60 15.75
N LYS A 85 -3.80 -12.23 15.56
CA LYS A 85 -4.10 -13.56 16.15
C LYS A 85 -3.28 -14.69 15.52
N THR A 86 -2.72 -14.50 14.33
CA THR A 86 -2.02 -15.54 13.56
C THR A 86 -0.64 -15.10 13.06
N TYR A 87 -0.46 -13.81 12.80
CA TYR A 87 0.74 -13.22 12.22
C TYR A 87 1.44 -12.29 13.20
N ARG A 88 2.76 -12.13 13.03
CA ARG A 88 3.48 -10.99 13.61
C ARG A 88 3.24 -9.80 12.70
N VAL A 89 2.29 -8.95 13.04
CA VAL A 89 1.84 -7.84 12.20
C VAL A 89 2.70 -6.59 12.46
N LEU A 90 3.22 -5.98 11.40
CA LEU A 90 3.94 -4.71 11.43
C LEU A 90 3.26 -3.73 10.45
N ALA A 91 2.55 -2.73 10.96
CA ALA A 91 1.98 -1.66 10.12
C ALA A 91 2.88 -0.43 10.17
N PHE A 92 3.39 -0.03 9.00
CA PHE A 92 4.36 1.06 8.89
C PHE A 92 3.70 2.38 8.53
N ASP A 93 4.12 3.45 9.21
CA ASP A 93 3.97 4.80 8.68
C ASP A 93 4.99 5.01 7.57
N ARG A 94 4.53 5.23 6.35
CA ARG A 94 5.42 5.43 5.20
C ARG A 94 6.17 6.77 5.31
N PRO A 95 7.30 6.97 4.58
CA PRO A 95 8.08 8.21 4.66
C PRO A 95 7.27 9.50 4.44
N GLY A 96 7.09 10.28 5.50
CA GLY A 96 6.35 11.55 5.52
C GLY A 96 4.90 11.45 5.97
N PHE A 97 4.44 10.26 6.29
CA PHE A 97 3.11 9.97 6.82
C PHE A 97 3.19 9.65 8.32
N GLY A 98 2.06 9.83 9.02
CA GLY A 98 1.96 9.60 10.46
C GLY A 98 3.15 10.17 11.25
N ARG A 99 3.87 9.32 11.99
CA ARG A 99 5.01 9.67 12.83
C ARG A 99 6.37 9.50 12.15
N SER A 100 6.39 8.95 10.93
CA SER A 100 7.61 8.83 10.14
C SER A 100 8.10 10.18 9.62
N SER A 101 9.41 10.38 9.66
CA SER A 101 10.04 11.53 9.02
C SER A 101 10.08 11.35 7.50
N ARG A 102 10.58 12.36 6.79
CA ARG A 102 10.88 12.28 5.36
C ARG A 102 12.02 13.22 5.04
N SER A 103 12.95 12.77 4.21
CA SER A 103 14.00 13.63 3.67
C SER A 103 13.45 14.59 2.60
N ARG A 104 14.29 15.51 2.12
CA ARG A 104 13.90 16.46 1.07
C ARG A 104 13.78 15.81 -0.31
N ARG A 105 14.41 14.66 -0.55
CA ARG A 105 14.38 13.94 -1.84
C ARG A 105 12.97 13.44 -2.20
N ARG A 106 12.77 13.17 -3.49
CA ARG A 106 11.58 12.47 -4.00
C ARG A 106 11.68 10.98 -3.65
N TRP A 107 10.56 10.35 -3.32
CA TRP A 107 10.49 8.93 -3.00
C TRP A 107 9.51 8.26 -3.96
N SER A 108 10.03 7.40 -4.82
CA SER A 108 9.23 6.49 -5.65
C SER A 108 8.67 5.33 -4.81
N ALA A 109 7.77 4.52 -5.40
CA ALA A 109 7.33 3.28 -4.77
C ALA A 109 8.51 2.32 -4.53
N GLY A 110 9.44 2.22 -5.48
CA GLY A 110 10.66 1.41 -5.35
C GLY A 110 11.59 1.88 -4.24
N ASP A 111 11.79 3.19 -4.09
CA ASP A 111 12.55 3.76 -2.97
C ASP A 111 11.95 3.38 -1.61
N GLN A 112 10.60 3.39 -1.52
CA GLN A 112 9.91 3.02 -0.30
C GLN A 112 10.00 1.50 -0.06
N ALA A 113 9.94 0.67 -1.10
CA ALA A 113 10.15 -0.76 -0.99
C ALA A 113 11.53 -1.09 -0.42
N ASP A 114 12.60 -0.47 -0.94
CA ASP A 114 13.96 -0.68 -0.42
C ASP A 114 14.10 -0.25 1.04
N LEU A 115 13.47 0.87 1.43
CA LEU A 115 13.50 1.35 2.81
C LEU A 115 12.76 0.39 3.75
N ILE A 116 11.57 -0.07 3.37
CA ILE A 116 10.79 -1.01 4.16
C ILE A 116 11.54 -2.34 4.29
N HIS A 117 12.14 -2.84 3.19
CA HIS A 117 12.95 -4.05 3.22
C HIS A 117 14.16 -3.90 4.17
N ALA A 118 14.88 -2.78 4.10
CA ALA A 118 15.97 -2.48 5.02
C ALA A 118 15.51 -2.40 6.49
N ALA A 119 14.32 -1.84 6.74
CA ALA A 119 13.72 -1.76 8.07
C ALA A 119 13.43 -3.14 8.66
N VAL A 120 12.83 -4.04 7.88
CA VAL A 120 12.49 -5.39 8.36
C VAL A 120 13.74 -6.27 8.52
N ASN A 121 14.75 -6.13 7.65
CA ASN A 121 16.04 -6.78 7.84
C ASN A 121 16.71 -6.34 9.15
N ARG A 122 16.61 -5.06 9.51
CA ARG A 122 17.13 -4.54 10.79
C ARG A 122 16.43 -5.14 12.01
N LEU A 123 15.19 -5.61 11.85
CA LEU A 123 14.43 -6.34 12.86
C LEU A 123 14.70 -7.86 12.86
N GLY A 124 15.62 -8.35 12.01
CA GLY A 124 15.93 -9.77 11.87
C GLY A 124 14.85 -10.55 11.13
N ILE A 125 14.03 -9.89 10.30
CA ILE A 125 12.97 -10.54 9.52
C ILE A 125 13.49 -10.81 8.11
N GLU A 126 13.72 -12.08 7.79
CA GLU A 126 14.25 -12.50 6.48
C GLU A 126 13.16 -12.83 5.46
N LYS A 127 12.00 -13.29 5.93
CA LYS A 127 10.85 -13.70 5.10
C LYS A 127 9.56 -13.11 5.65
N TYR A 128 8.73 -12.50 4.79
CA TYR A 128 7.51 -11.80 5.21
C TYR A 128 6.42 -11.78 4.14
N LEU A 129 5.17 -11.70 4.59
CA LEU A 129 4.00 -11.37 3.78
C LEU A 129 3.84 -9.85 3.70
N VAL A 130 3.20 -9.35 2.64
CA VAL A 130 2.91 -7.92 2.49
C VAL A 130 1.44 -7.72 2.15
N LEU A 131 0.75 -6.86 2.89
CA LEU A 131 -0.54 -6.31 2.51
C LEU A 131 -0.36 -4.83 2.18
N GLY A 132 -0.73 -4.44 0.97
CA GLY A 132 -0.66 -3.06 0.52
C GLY A 132 -2.02 -2.55 0.06
N HIS A 133 -2.43 -1.38 0.56
CA HIS A 133 -3.60 -0.65 0.06
C HIS A 133 -3.18 0.47 -0.89
N SER A 134 -3.82 0.60 -2.04
CA SER A 134 -3.63 1.74 -2.96
C SER A 134 -2.16 1.95 -3.34
N TRP A 135 -1.53 3.07 -2.96
CA TRP A 135 -0.09 3.30 -3.11
C TRP A 135 0.77 2.23 -2.41
N GLY A 136 0.33 1.75 -1.23
CA GLY A 136 0.98 0.65 -0.52
C GLY A 136 0.96 -0.66 -1.32
N ALA A 137 -0.04 -0.89 -2.17
CA ALA A 137 -0.08 -2.05 -3.07
C ALA A 137 1.01 -1.95 -4.15
N TRP A 138 1.28 -0.76 -4.65
CA TRP A 138 2.40 -0.55 -5.58
C TRP A 138 3.74 -0.80 -4.90
N ILE A 139 3.91 -0.35 -3.65
CA ILE A 139 5.12 -0.69 -2.88
C ILE A 139 5.25 -2.20 -2.68
N ALA A 140 4.14 -2.92 -2.45
CA ALA A 140 4.15 -4.38 -2.34
C ALA A 140 4.57 -5.07 -3.64
N LEU A 141 4.14 -4.58 -4.81
CA LEU A 141 4.63 -5.04 -6.11
C LEU A 141 6.14 -4.80 -6.27
N GLU A 142 6.63 -3.62 -5.89
CA GLU A 142 8.05 -3.30 -5.94
C GLU A 142 8.88 -4.17 -4.97
N LEU A 143 8.36 -4.48 -3.77
CA LEU A 143 8.96 -5.44 -2.85
C LEU A 143 9.05 -6.83 -3.49
N ALA A 144 7.97 -7.30 -4.13
CA ALA A 144 7.94 -8.60 -4.79
C ALA A 144 8.93 -8.71 -5.96
N ARG A 145 9.16 -7.62 -6.70
CA ARG A 145 10.11 -7.59 -7.84
C ARG A 145 11.56 -7.46 -7.39
N ARG A 146 11.83 -6.59 -6.41
CA ARG A 146 13.19 -6.22 -6.00
C ARG A 146 13.76 -7.13 -4.92
N HIS A 147 12.89 -7.67 -4.08
CA HIS A 147 13.25 -8.43 -2.87
C HIS A 147 12.50 -9.78 -2.80
N SER A 148 12.23 -10.39 -3.97
CA SER A 148 11.46 -11.64 -4.11
C SER A 148 11.87 -12.76 -3.14
N PRO A 149 13.18 -13.03 -2.88
CA PRO A 149 13.59 -14.07 -1.94
C PRO A 149 13.04 -13.87 -0.52
N SER A 150 12.85 -12.62 -0.10
CA SER A 150 12.31 -12.26 1.22
C SER A 150 10.80 -12.10 1.25
N VAL A 151 10.14 -12.07 0.10
CA VAL A 151 8.68 -11.97 0.03
C VAL A 151 8.06 -13.36 -0.04
N ALA A 152 7.22 -13.69 0.95
CA ALA A 152 6.44 -14.93 0.98
C ALA A 152 5.18 -14.86 0.12
N GLY A 153 4.64 -13.64 -0.04
CA GLY A 153 3.44 -13.38 -0.82
C GLY A 153 2.93 -11.97 -0.59
N ILE A 154 2.10 -11.50 -1.51
CA ILE A 154 1.54 -10.14 -1.48
C ILE A 154 0.01 -10.18 -1.58
N VAL A 155 -0.66 -9.32 -0.83
CA VAL A 155 -2.11 -9.03 -0.94
C VAL A 155 -2.27 -7.55 -1.29
N LEU A 156 -2.90 -7.30 -2.43
CA LEU A 156 -3.01 -6.00 -3.06
C LEU A 156 -4.46 -5.54 -3.00
N VAL A 157 -4.73 -4.45 -2.29
CA VAL A 157 -6.09 -3.96 -2.04
C VAL A 157 -6.30 -2.62 -2.73
N SER A 158 -7.22 -2.56 -3.70
CA SER A 158 -7.53 -1.37 -4.50
C SER A 158 -6.27 -0.67 -5.00
N GLY A 159 -5.34 -1.45 -5.53
CA GLY A 159 -3.98 -0.98 -5.78
C GLY A 159 -3.85 -0.13 -7.04
N TYR A 160 -2.89 0.77 -7.02
CA TYR A 160 -2.62 1.69 -8.13
C TYR A 160 -1.55 1.12 -9.06
N TYR A 161 -1.95 0.16 -9.92
CA TYR A 161 -1.03 -0.63 -10.76
C TYR A 161 -0.73 0.01 -12.12
N TYR A 162 -1.75 0.59 -12.75
CA TYR A 162 -1.66 1.16 -14.11
C TYR A 162 -2.16 2.60 -14.08
N PRO A 163 -1.36 3.55 -13.58
CA PRO A 163 -1.80 4.93 -13.37
C PRO A 163 -2.45 5.53 -14.63
N PRO A 164 -3.75 5.85 -14.63
CA PRO A 164 -4.28 6.72 -15.67
C PRO A 164 -3.79 8.16 -15.41
N PRO A 165 -3.56 8.97 -16.46
CA PRO A 165 -3.39 10.40 -16.26
C PRO A 165 -4.72 10.98 -15.74
N ARG A 166 -4.67 11.73 -14.63
CA ARG A 166 -5.86 12.32 -14.02
C ARG A 166 -5.65 13.77 -13.62
N LEU A 167 -6.67 14.58 -13.82
CA LEU A 167 -6.62 16.01 -13.51
C LEU A 167 -6.51 16.27 -12.00
N ASP A 168 -7.25 15.52 -11.18
CA ASP A 168 -7.20 15.66 -9.72
C ASP A 168 -5.80 15.35 -9.17
N LEU A 169 -5.11 14.36 -9.73
CA LEU A 169 -3.73 14.04 -9.40
C LEU A 169 -2.75 15.17 -9.81
N ALA A 170 -2.96 15.77 -10.98
CA ALA A 170 -2.17 16.91 -11.43
C ALA A 170 -2.36 18.13 -10.51
N LEU A 171 -3.61 18.42 -10.12
CA LEU A 171 -3.93 19.48 -9.16
C LEU A 171 -3.33 19.21 -7.77
N ALA A 172 -3.44 17.96 -7.28
CA ALA A 172 -2.84 17.54 -6.02
C ALA A 172 -1.30 17.58 -6.04
N ALA A 173 -0.67 17.50 -7.23
CA ALA A 173 0.77 17.62 -7.40
C ALA A 173 1.27 19.07 -7.42
N LEU A 174 0.44 20.07 -7.76
CA LEU A 174 0.84 21.48 -7.83
C LEU A 174 1.51 21.99 -6.55
N PRO A 175 1.00 21.68 -5.34
CA PRO A 175 1.65 22.08 -4.12
C PRO A 175 2.94 21.31 -3.85
N ALA A 176 3.51 20.49 -4.74
CA ALA A 176 4.86 19.93 -4.59
C ALA A 176 5.97 20.94 -4.96
N LEU A 177 5.63 22.05 -5.63
CA LEU A 177 6.59 23.07 -6.07
C LEU A 177 7.31 23.76 -4.88
N PRO A 178 8.59 24.12 -5.02
CA PRO A 178 9.34 24.81 -3.98
C PRO A 178 8.78 26.22 -3.74
N VAL A 179 9.02 26.75 -2.54
CA VAL A 179 8.59 28.08 -2.06
C VAL A 179 7.07 28.27 -2.05
N ILE A 180 6.42 28.43 -3.20
CA ILE A 180 4.96 28.65 -3.32
C ILE A 180 4.19 27.47 -2.73
N GLY A 181 4.55 26.24 -3.11
CA GLY A 181 3.94 25.05 -2.53
C GLY A 181 4.20 24.94 -1.03
N THR A 182 5.35 25.42 -0.54
CA THR A 182 5.63 25.43 0.91
C THR A 182 4.74 26.41 1.65
N VAL A 183 4.59 27.64 1.18
CA VAL A 183 3.67 28.60 1.79
C VAL A 183 2.25 28.01 1.80
N PHE A 184 1.77 27.52 0.65
CA PHE A 184 0.42 27.00 0.52
C PHE A 184 0.13 25.79 1.43
N ARG A 185 1.06 24.83 1.55
CA ARG A 185 0.93 23.66 2.44
C ARG A 185 0.94 24.01 3.93
N HIS A 186 1.54 25.13 4.30
CA HIS A 186 1.57 25.57 5.70
C HIS A 186 0.39 26.49 6.03
N THR A 187 -0.25 27.12 5.05
CA THR A 187 -1.31 28.11 5.27
C THR A 187 -2.69 27.61 4.83
N LEU A 188 -3.05 27.80 3.57
CA LEU A 188 -4.41 27.62 3.05
C LEU A 188 -4.77 26.14 2.83
N LEU A 189 -3.83 25.31 2.35
CA LEU A 189 -4.14 23.94 1.96
C LEU A 189 -4.68 23.07 3.11
N PRO A 190 -4.13 23.11 4.34
CA PRO A 190 -4.73 22.39 5.48
C PRO A 190 -6.20 22.75 5.73
N LEU A 191 -6.58 24.02 5.56
CA LEU A 191 -7.97 24.45 5.73
C LEU A 191 -8.85 23.87 4.62
N LEU A 192 -8.39 23.97 3.37
CA LEU A 192 -9.11 23.42 2.21
C LEU A 192 -9.33 21.91 2.35
N VAL A 193 -8.30 21.17 2.79
CA VAL A 193 -8.38 19.72 3.02
C VAL A 193 -9.39 19.39 4.12
N ARG A 194 -9.38 20.13 5.24
CA ARG A 194 -10.36 19.92 6.31
C ARG A 194 -11.78 20.26 5.90
N HIS A 195 -11.97 21.30 5.08
CA HIS A 195 -13.27 21.73 4.59
C HIS A 195 -13.84 20.74 3.56
N ALA A 196 -13.01 20.29 2.61
CA ALA A 196 -13.38 19.31 1.60
C ALA A 196 -13.46 17.86 2.13
N TRP A 197 -13.08 17.62 3.40
CA TRP A 197 -12.96 16.28 3.97
C TRP A 197 -14.22 15.42 3.84
N PRO A 198 -15.44 15.88 4.20
CA PRO A 198 -16.64 15.05 4.10
C PRO A 198 -16.94 14.62 2.66
N TRP A 199 -16.76 15.55 1.71
CA TRP A 199 -16.94 15.27 0.28
C TRP A 199 -15.89 14.29 -0.24
N ALA A 200 -14.62 14.51 0.10
CA ALA A 200 -13.51 13.66 -0.34
C ALA A 200 -13.67 12.23 0.20
N MET A 201 -13.96 12.07 1.49
CA MET A 201 -14.20 10.76 2.10
C MET A 201 -15.45 10.09 1.56
N GLY A 202 -16.53 10.85 1.31
CA GLY A 202 -17.72 10.33 0.64
C GLY A 202 -17.39 9.73 -0.72
N LYS A 203 -16.57 10.41 -1.55
CA LYS A 203 -16.14 9.86 -2.84
C LYS A 203 -15.24 8.63 -2.72
N ILE A 204 -14.37 8.58 -1.71
CA ILE A 204 -13.39 7.50 -1.53
C ILE A 204 -14.05 6.21 -1.01
N PHE A 205 -15.01 6.34 -0.08
CA PHE A 205 -15.66 5.19 0.55
C PHE A 205 -16.89 4.69 -0.23
N GLN A 206 -17.58 5.57 -0.97
CA GLN A 206 -18.79 5.17 -1.69
C GLN A 206 -18.58 3.95 -2.59
N PRO A 207 -19.57 3.03 -2.66
CA PRO A 207 -20.90 3.14 -2.06
C PRO A 207 -20.97 2.78 -0.56
N ALA A 208 -19.87 2.31 0.04
CA ALA A 208 -19.83 1.98 1.46
C ALA A 208 -19.84 3.23 2.36
N ALA A 209 -20.28 3.04 3.61
CA ALA A 209 -20.24 4.07 4.63
C ALA A 209 -18.80 4.31 5.11
N ILE A 210 -18.53 5.55 5.55
CA ILE A 210 -17.24 5.89 6.17
C ILE A 210 -17.22 5.29 7.57
N ALA A 211 -16.18 4.52 7.91
CA ALA A 211 -15.97 4.03 9.26
C ALA A 211 -15.88 5.20 10.26
N GLY A 212 -16.64 5.15 11.36
CA GLY A 212 -16.78 6.26 12.31
C GLY A 212 -15.44 6.73 12.90
N ASP A 213 -14.59 5.78 13.30
CA ASP A 213 -13.28 6.08 13.88
C ASP A 213 -12.32 6.71 12.86
N PHE A 214 -12.34 6.22 11.62
CA PHE A 214 -11.56 6.78 10.52
C PHE A 214 -11.96 8.25 10.27
N ALA A 215 -13.27 8.51 10.16
CA ALA A 215 -13.81 9.83 9.85
C ALA A 215 -13.41 10.89 10.89
N ALA A 216 -13.47 10.53 12.17
CA ALA A 216 -13.17 11.43 13.28
C ALA A 216 -11.67 11.70 13.43
N LEU A 217 -10.83 10.68 13.24
CA LEU A 217 -9.45 10.73 13.70
C LEU A 217 -8.44 11.02 12.58
N ALA A 218 -8.74 10.71 11.32
CA ALA A 218 -7.77 10.85 10.23
C ALA A 218 -7.59 12.29 9.73
N LYS A 219 -8.66 13.11 9.78
CA LYS A 219 -8.71 14.45 9.17
C LYS A 219 -7.55 15.36 9.56
N ASP A 220 -7.28 15.49 10.86
CA ASP A 220 -6.25 16.40 11.35
C ASP A 220 -4.84 15.91 10.99
N VAL A 221 -4.59 14.60 11.00
CA VAL A 221 -3.31 14.00 10.60
C VAL A 221 -3.07 14.17 9.10
N ALA A 222 -4.09 13.91 8.29
CA ALA A 222 -4.03 14.06 6.83
C ALA A 222 -3.79 15.52 6.41
N SER A 223 -4.32 16.49 7.16
CA SER A 223 -4.15 17.93 6.89
C SER A 223 -2.80 18.51 7.32
N ARG A 224 -1.87 17.71 7.87
CA ARG A 224 -0.57 18.22 8.33
C ARG A 224 0.30 18.67 7.17
N PRO A 225 0.99 19.84 7.26
CA PRO A 225 1.84 20.33 6.18
C PRO A 225 2.91 19.33 5.69
N SER A 226 3.50 18.54 6.60
CA SER A 226 4.48 17.50 6.26
C SER A 226 3.87 16.34 5.48
N GLN A 227 2.67 15.91 5.86
CA GLN A 227 1.94 14.83 5.20
C GLN A 227 1.40 15.30 3.84
N LEU A 228 0.85 16.51 3.76
CA LEU A 228 0.47 17.13 2.49
C LEU A 228 1.65 17.22 1.53
N ARG A 229 2.85 17.52 2.02
CA ARG A 229 4.06 17.47 1.20
C ARG A 229 4.27 16.07 0.63
N ALA A 230 4.19 15.02 1.45
CA ALA A 230 4.34 13.64 0.98
C ALA A 230 3.27 13.28 -0.06
N VAL A 231 2.00 13.62 0.19
CA VAL A 231 0.87 13.41 -0.74
C VAL A 231 1.13 14.06 -2.09
N CYS A 232 1.56 15.32 -2.12
CA CYS A 232 1.83 16.03 -3.38
C CYS A 232 2.99 15.40 -4.16
N PHE A 233 4.04 14.94 -3.47
CA PHE A 233 5.16 14.26 -4.13
C PHE A 233 4.77 12.90 -4.68
N GLU A 234 3.97 12.11 -3.95
CA GLU A 234 3.44 10.84 -4.44
C GLU A 234 2.51 11.06 -5.62
N SER A 235 1.67 12.09 -5.57
CA SER A 235 0.80 12.49 -6.68
C SER A 235 1.60 12.81 -7.95
N ALA A 236 2.69 13.57 -7.82
CA ALA A 236 3.59 13.85 -8.93
C ALA A 236 4.26 12.58 -9.49
N SER A 237 4.60 11.61 -8.61
CA SER A 237 5.19 10.34 -9.02
C SER A 237 4.19 9.45 -9.76
N MET A 238 2.94 9.38 -9.28
CA MET A 238 1.83 8.69 -9.95
C MET A 238 1.61 9.27 -11.36
N LEU A 239 1.63 10.59 -11.49
CA LEU A 239 1.45 11.26 -12.78
C LEU A 239 2.61 10.95 -13.73
N GLY A 240 3.86 11.00 -13.25
CA GLY A 240 5.03 10.64 -14.05
C GLY A 240 4.97 9.21 -14.58
N ALA A 241 4.51 8.26 -13.76
CA ALA A 241 4.33 6.87 -14.18
C ALA A 241 3.15 6.68 -15.15
N ALA A 242 2.06 7.44 -14.98
CA ALA A 242 0.94 7.42 -15.92
C ALA A 242 1.37 7.80 -17.35
N LEU A 243 2.30 8.76 -17.44
CA LEU A 243 2.83 9.22 -18.71
C LEU A 243 3.83 8.24 -19.34
N SER A 244 4.49 7.39 -18.55
CA SER A 244 5.48 6.45 -19.07
C SER A 244 4.87 5.21 -19.74
N ARG A 245 3.64 4.81 -19.36
CA ARG A 245 2.85 3.67 -19.92
C ARG A 245 3.59 2.33 -20.04
N LYS A 246 4.68 2.11 -19.30
CA LYS A 246 5.57 0.95 -19.42
C LYS A 246 5.37 -0.14 -18.35
N ALA A 247 4.34 -0.05 -17.53
CA ALA A 247 4.13 -1.00 -16.43
C ALA A 247 3.72 -2.39 -16.96
N SER A 248 4.46 -3.42 -16.52
CA SER A 248 4.19 -4.84 -16.70
C SER A 248 4.63 -5.58 -15.44
N TYR A 249 3.84 -6.56 -15.03
CA TYR A 249 4.04 -7.31 -13.77
C TYR A 249 4.20 -8.82 -13.96
N ARG A 250 4.41 -9.26 -15.20
CA ARG A 250 4.59 -10.69 -15.57
C ARG A 250 5.80 -11.36 -14.92
N ASP A 251 6.74 -10.58 -14.41
CA ASP A 251 7.95 -11.04 -13.71
C ASP A 251 7.71 -11.37 -12.23
N ILE A 252 6.52 -11.08 -11.70
CA ILE A 252 6.19 -11.41 -10.30
C ILE A 252 5.86 -12.90 -10.19
N ALA A 253 6.69 -13.61 -9.40
CA ALA A 253 6.58 -15.04 -9.16
C ALA A 253 6.05 -15.41 -7.78
N VAL A 254 5.93 -14.45 -6.85
CA VAL A 254 5.45 -14.73 -5.48
C VAL A 254 3.93 -14.93 -5.47
N PRO A 255 3.39 -15.76 -4.55
CA PRO A 255 1.96 -15.87 -4.32
C PRO A 255 1.30 -14.49 -4.18
N THR A 256 0.30 -14.21 -5.01
CA THR A 256 -0.30 -12.87 -5.13
C THR A 256 -1.82 -12.95 -5.03
N GLY A 257 -2.40 -12.19 -4.11
CA GLY A 257 -3.85 -11.97 -3.98
C GLY A 257 -4.21 -10.54 -4.33
N ILE A 258 -5.28 -10.35 -5.08
CA ILE A 258 -5.71 -9.05 -5.62
C ILE A 258 -7.17 -8.85 -5.20
N LEU A 259 -7.46 -7.72 -4.53
CA LEU A 259 -8.81 -7.29 -4.19
C LEU A 259 -9.08 -5.90 -4.77
N ALA A 260 -10.27 -5.72 -5.35
CA ALA A 260 -10.74 -4.42 -5.83
C ALA A 260 -12.20 -4.18 -5.41
N GLY A 261 -12.55 -2.93 -5.12
CA GLY A 261 -13.94 -2.54 -4.90
C GLY A 261 -14.63 -2.28 -6.23
N ALA A 262 -15.77 -2.93 -6.48
CA ALA A 262 -16.54 -2.75 -7.72
C ALA A 262 -17.05 -1.31 -7.92
N GLY A 263 -17.21 -0.57 -6.81
CA GLY A 263 -17.71 0.80 -6.79
C GLY A 263 -16.62 1.86 -6.70
N ASP A 264 -15.34 1.52 -6.89
CA ASP A 264 -14.24 2.50 -6.79
C ASP A 264 -14.43 3.66 -7.78
N ARG A 265 -14.58 4.88 -7.22
CA ARG A 265 -14.79 6.13 -7.99
C ARG A 265 -13.53 6.93 -8.19
N LEU A 266 -12.39 6.52 -7.61
CA LEU A 266 -11.14 7.17 -7.90
C LEU A 266 -10.70 6.76 -9.30
N PHE A 267 -10.52 5.46 -9.53
CA PHE A 267 -10.16 4.93 -10.83
C PHE A 267 -10.84 3.58 -11.00
N ASP A 268 -10.75 3.02 -12.21
CA ASP A 268 -11.31 1.72 -12.52
C ASP A 268 -10.42 0.60 -11.95
N ALA A 269 -10.50 0.45 -10.62
CA ALA A 269 -9.71 -0.50 -9.86
C ALA A 269 -10.04 -1.95 -10.25
N GLU A 270 -11.28 -2.23 -10.64
CA GLU A 270 -11.69 -3.54 -11.13
C GLU A 270 -10.97 -3.89 -12.44
N ARG A 271 -11.03 -3.02 -13.45
CA ARG A 271 -10.33 -3.27 -14.73
C ARG A 271 -8.84 -3.45 -14.52
N ASP A 272 -8.23 -2.59 -13.70
CA ASP A 272 -6.80 -2.66 -13.42
C ASP A 272 -6.44 -3.94 -12.64
N ALA A 273 -7.28 -4.38 -11.70
CA ALA A 273 -7.10 -5.65 -10.98
C ALA A 273 -7.26 -6.87 -11.90
N ARG A 274 -8.24 -6.87 -12.81
CA ARG A 274 -8.42 -7.93 -13.82
C ARG A 274 -7.24 -8.00 -14.77
N ARG A 275 -6.74 -6.86 -15.22
CA ARG A 275 -5.52 -6.80 -16.04
C ARG A 275 -4.31 -7.36 -15.28
N LEU A 276 -4.12 -6.95 -14.03
CA LEU A 276 -3.00 -7.43 -13.21
C LEU A 276 -3.08 -8.95 -12.99
N HIS A 277 -4.28 -9.46 -12.72
CA HIS A 277 -4.52 -10.90 -12.57
C HIS A 277 -4.15 -11.70 -13.83
N ALA A 278 -4.42 -11.13 -15.02
CA ALA A 278 -4.01 -11.74 -16.28
C ALA A 278 -2.50 -11.67 -16.53
N GLU A 279 -1.78 -10.72 -15.91
CA GLU A 279 -0.32 -10.60 -16.03
C GLU A 279 0.43 -11.48 -15.01
N ILE A 280 -0.07 -11.61 -13.77
CA ILE A 280 0.58 -12.39 -12.71
C ILE A 280 0.02 -13.81 -12.68
N CYS A 281 0.80 -14.75 -13.24
CA CYS A 281 0.43 -16.16 -13.31
C CYS A 281 0.15 -16.75 -11.92
N GLY A 282 -1.00 -17.42 -11.77
CA GLY A 282 -1.39 -18.08 -10.52
C GLY A 282 -1.83 -17.12 -9.41
N SER A 283 -2.01 -15.83 -9.69
CA SER A 283 -2.61 -14.90 -8.72
C SER A 283 -4.07 -15.27 -8.41
N LEU A 284 -4.58 -14.79 -7.27
CA LEU A 284 -5.99 -14.85 -6.90
C LEU A 284 -6.61 -13.46 -7.07
N LEU A 285 -7.85 -13.40 -7.53
CA LEU A 285 -8.58 -12.14 -7.71
C LEU A 285 -9.97 -12.23 -7.05
N GLU A 286 -10.32 -11.20 -6.29
CA GLU A 286 -11.66 -11.00 -5.75
C GLU A 286 -12.12 -9.56 -6.01
N VAL A 287 -13.30 -9.40 -6.61
CA VAL A 287 -13.92 -8.09 -6.80
C VAL A 287 -15.07 -7.98 -5.82
N ILE A 288 -14.98 -7.02 -4.90
CA ILE A 288 -15.90 -6.89 -3.77
C ILE A 288 -17.06 -5.98 -4.18
N PRO A 289 -18.31 -6.49 -4.18
CA PRO A 289 -19.49 -5.68 -4.47
C PRO A 289 -19.69 -4.59 -3.39
N ASP A 290 -20.45 -3.56 -3.75
CA ASP A 290 -20.87 -2.49 -2.82
C ASP A 290 -19.74 -1.84 -2.02
N THR A 291 -18.54 -1.83 -2.60
CA THR A 291 -17.34 -1.33 -1.94
C THR A 291 -16.58 -0.36 -2.84
N GLY A 292 -16.16 0.77 -2.26
CA GLY A 292 -15.35 1.78 -2.91
C GLY A 292 -13.85 1.50 -2.86
N HIS A 293 -13.04 2.56 -2.84
CA HIS A 293 -11.58 2.46 -2.82
C HIS A 293 -11.00 1.89 -1.51
N MET A 294 -11.74 2.01 -0.41
CA MET A 294 -11.30 1.60 0.93
C MET A 294 -11.76 0.19 1.28
N VAL A 295 -11.51 -0.78 0.39
CA VAL A 295 -11.92 -2.19 0.59
C VAL A 295 -11.48 -2.75 1.94
N HIS A 296 -10.29 -2.37 2.42
CA HIS A 296 -9.81 -2.81 3.72
C HIS A 296 -10.69 -2.31 4.87
N GLN A 297 -11.28 -1.12 4.76
CA GLN A 297 -12.23 -0.60 5.76
C GLN A 297 -13.62 -1.22 5.62
N SER A 298 -14.11 -1.40 4.39
CA SER A 298 -15.50 -1.80 4.13
C SER A 298 -15.71 -3.32 4.14
N ALA A 299 -14.69 -4.10 3.79
CA ALA A 299 -14.73 -5.56 3.73
C ALA A 299 -13.46 -6.19 4.32
N PRO A 300 -13.12 -5.90 5.61
CA PRO A 300 -11.89 -6.38 6.23
C PRO A 300 -11.79 -7.91 6.26
N GLN A 301 -12.92 -8.60 6.35
CA GLN A 301 -13.00 -10.06 6.37
C GLN A 301 -12.50 -10.69 5.06
N ALA A 302 -12.85 -10.11 3.91
CA ALA A 302 -12.36 -10.57 2.60
C ALA A 302 -10.84 -10.40 2.49
N VAL A 303 -10.32 -9.28 3.00
CA VAL A 303 -8.88 -9.01 3.01
C VAL A 303 -8.11 -10.01 3.90
N VAL A 304 -8.62 -10.30 5.11
CA VAL A 304 -8.02 -11.31 6.00
C VAL A 304 -8.14 -12.72 5.41
N GLY A 305 -9.27 -13.05 4.79
CA GLY A 305 -9.45 -14.32 4.07
C GLY A 305 -8.41 -14.50 2.95
N MET A 306 -8.19 -13.47 2.13
CA MET A 306 -7.15 -13.50 1.09
C MET A 306 -5.75 -13.64 1.69
N LEU A 307 -5.45 -12.97 2.81
CA LEU A 307 -4.17 -13.13 3.51
C LEU A 307 -3.92 -14.58 3.90
N HIS A 308 -4.91 -15.26 4.49
CA HIS A 308 -4.79 -16.66 4.84
C HIS A 308 -4.60 -17.56 3.61
N ALA A 309 -5.32 -17.29 2.52
CA ALA A 309 -5.17 -18.04 1.27
C ALA A 309 -3.76 -17.92 0.68
N ILE A 310 -3.19 -16.71 0.65
CA ILE A 310 -1.83 -16.45 0.14
C ILE A 310 -0.77 -17.04 1.06
N ALA A 311 -0.93 -16.92 2.38
CA ALA A 311 -0.04 -17.57 3.35
C ALA A 311 -0.03 -19.10 3.19
N GLY A 312 -1.21 -19.70 2.97
CA GLY A 312 -1.35 -21.13 2.71
C GLY A 312 -0.63 -21.58 1.44
N ARG A 313 -0.74 -20.80 0.35
CA ARG A 313 -0.03 -21.08 -0.91
C ARG A 313 1.49 -21.04 -0.75
N HIS A 314 2.02 -20.08 0.00
CA HIS A 314 3.44 -20.03 0.33
C HIS A 314 3.89 -21.26 1.12
N ALA A 315 3.13 -21.63 2.17
CA ALA A 315 3.46 -22.81 2.96
C ALA A 315 3.45 -24.11 2.13
N MET A 316 2.60 -24.20 1.10
CA MET A 316 2.59 -25.33 0.17
C MET A 316 3.78 -25.32 -0.80
N SER A 317 4.24 -24.15 -1.25
CA SER A 317 5.41 -24.06 -2.15
C SER A 317 6.73 -24.40 -1.45
N GLU A 318 6.82 -24.18 -0.14
CA GLU A 318 8.00 -24.50 0.68
C GLU A 318 8.07 -25.99 1.08
N ARG A 319 6.98 -26.76 0.93
CA ARG A 319 7.03 -28.20 1.24
C ARG A 319 7.96 -28.88 0.23
N PRO A 320 8.93 -29.71 0.69
CA PRO A 320 9.72 -30.52 -0.21
C PRO A 320 8.76 -31.31 -1.10
N ARG A 321 8.89 -31.19 -2.43
CA ARG A 321 8.24 -32.12 -3.35
C ARG A 321 8.71 -33.50 -2.91
N ARG A 322 7.85 -34.27 -2.22
CA ARG A 322 8.13 -35.68 -1.96
C ARG A 322 8.52 -36.25 -3.32
N ARG A 323 9.79 -36.68 -3.46
CA ARG A 323 10.19 -37.48 -4.62
C ARG A 323 9.11 -38.54 -4.75
N ARG A 324 8.44 -38.59 -5.89
CA ARG A 324 7.72 -39.79 -6.30
C ARG A 324 8.79 -40.86 -6.44
N LEU A 325 9.12 -41.51 -5.33
CA LEU A 325 9.74 -42.82 -5.30
C LEU A 325 8.57 -43.79 -5.29
N GLU A 326 8.02 -44.05 -6.47
CA GLU A 326 7.47 -45.37 -6.73
C GLU A 326 8.33 -45.97 -7.83
N PRO A 327 9.04 -47.08 -7.56
CA PRO A 327 9.61 -47.88 -8.62
C PRO A 327 8.43 -48.55 -9.33
N CYS A 328 8.26 -48.28 -10.62
CA CYS A 328 7.51 -49.21 -11.45
C CYS A 328 8.26 -50.54 -11.39
N ALA A 329 7.56 -51.54 -10.88
CA ALA A 329 8.00 -52.90 -10.73
C ALA A 329 8.59 -53.48 -12.02
N GLU A 330 9.72 -54.17 -11.84
CA GLU A 330 10.05 -55.50 -12.34
C GLU A 330 9.48 -55.92 -13.71
N GLU A 331 10.41 -55.98 -14.67
CA GLU A 331 10.67 -57.13 -15.56
C GLU A 331 9.44 -57.90 -16.09
N PHE A 332 9.01 -57.53 -17.29
CA PHE A 332 8.45 -58.48 -18.25
C PHE A 332 9.59 -58.98 -19.16
N GLU A 333 10.32 -60.01 -18.72
CA GLU A 333 11.04 -60.91 -19.63
C GLU A 333 10.18 -62.16 -19.86
N ALA A 334 9.48 -62.18 -21.00
CA ALA A 334 8.92 -63.42 -21.53
C ALA A 334 10.01 -64.13 -22.36
N GLY A 335 10.81 -64.97 -21.70
CA GLY A 335 11.67 -65.96 -22.37
C GLY A 335 10.86 -67.19 -22.82
N PRO A 336 11.25 -67.86 -23.94
CA PRO A 336 10.42 -68.86 -24.59
C PRO A 336 10.51 -70.23 -23.90
N ALA A 337 9.37 -70.79 -23.50
CA ALA A 337 9.28 -72.20 -23.12
C ALA A 337 9.09 -73.06 -24.38
N SER A 338 10.14 -73.82 -24.69
CA SER A 338 10.15 -74.89 -25.66
C SER A 338 9.24 -76.04 -25.20
N GLN A 339 8.33 -76.48 -26.07
CA GLN A 339 7.73 -77.82 -25.98
C GLN A 339 8.04 -78.60 -27.26
N ARG A 340 8.61 -79.78 -27.04
CA ARG A 340 8.91 -80.82 -28.01
C ARG A 340 7.60 -81.46 -28.51
N PHE A 341 7.54 -81.75 -29.82
CA PHE A 341 7.22 -83.06 -30.48
C PHE A 341 6.28 -84.02 -29.70
N GLN A 342 5.22 -84.65 -30.23
CA GLN A 342 5.01 -85.32 -31.53
C GLN A 342 3.53 -85.72 -31.74
N ALA A 343 3.24 -86.23 -32.96
CA ALA A 343 2.05 -86.93 -33.48
C ALA A 343 0.91 -86.02 -33.99
N GLY A 344 0.44 -86.08 -35.24
CA GLY A 344 0.60 -87.01 -36.35
C GLY A 344 -0.77 -87.15 -37.01
N ASP A 345 -0.92 -86.79 -38.29
CA ASP A 345 -1.72 -87.50 -39.31
C ASP A 345 -1.90 -86.64 -40.59
N LYS A 346 -1.60 -87.31 -41.71
CA LYS A 346 -1.93 -87.04 -43.12
C LYS A 346 -1.16 -85.97 -43.90
#